data_AF-A0A520RF22-F1
#
_entry.id   AF-A0A520RF22-F1
#
_cell.length_a   1.000
_cell.length_b   1.000
_cell.length_c   1.000
_cell.angle_alpha   90.00
_cell.angle_beta   90.00
_cell.angle_gamma   90.00
#
_symmetry.space_group_name_H-M   'P 1'
#
loop_
_entity.id
_entity.type
_entity.pdbx_description
1 polymer ?
#
loop_
_entity_poly.entity_id
_entity_poly.type
_entity_poly.pdbx_seq_one_letter_code
_entity_poly.pdbx_strand_id
1 'polypeptide(L)'
;MTSLLHPFSVLTIVIAVVHLTLETAFTLKFGQTFTGYLPDLIAVALLLVGGYLTIKNPNAVGVLCGAWGFACCLHYRAWAWRFHDVIEGTSTELVETTMIVLAVTMPISIIAFGVTLIACLPKYRRH
;
A
#
# COMPACT_ATOMS: atom_id res chain seq x y z
N MET A 1 -7.59 -8.01 -19.66
CA MET A 1 -7.52 -7.13 -18.46
C MET A 1 -8.44 -7.58 -17.34
N THR A 2 -9.75 -7.81 -17.57
CA THR A 2 -10.67 -8.31 -16.52
C THR A 2 -10.22 -9.64 -15.89
N SER A 3 -9.68 -10.56 -16.70
CA SER A 3 -9.09 -11.82 -16.24
C SER A 3 -7.87 -11.64 -15.32
N LEU A 4 -7.12 -10.54 -15.44
CA LEU A 4 -5.94 -10.23 -14.60
C LEU A 4 -6.35 -9.45 -13.33
N LEU A 5 -7.43 -8.67 -13.37
CA LEU A 5 -7.90 -7.87 -12.25
C LEU A 5 -8.39 -8.71 -11.08
N HIS A 6 -9.03 -9.85 -11.36
CA HIS A 6 -9.51 -10.75 -10.32
C HIS A 6 -8.36 -11.33 -9.47
N PRO A 7 -7.35 -12.03 -10.04
CA PRO A 7 -6.24 -12.55 -9.23
C PRO A 7 -5.44 -11.42 -8.56
N PHE A 8 -5.29 -10.27 -9.20
CA PHE A 8 -4.64 -9.10 -8.60
C PHE A 8 -5.41 -8.54 -7.39
N SER A 9 -6.73 -8.52 -7.46
CA SER A 9 -7.58 -8.07 -6.34
C SER A 9 -7.54 -9.06 -5.17
N VAL A 10 -7.53 -10.36 -5.45
CA VAL A 10 -7.34 -11.40 -4.42
C VAL A 10 -5.98 -11.25 -3.75
N LEU A 11 -4.91 -11.09 -4.54
CA LEU A 11 -3.56 -10.85 -4.02
C LEU A 11 -3.52 -9.58 -3.14
N THR A 12 -4.19 -8.51 -3.56
CA THR A 12 -4.27 -7.26 -2.79
C THR A 12 -4.92 -7.49 -1.43
N ILE A 13 -6.02 -8.24 -1.37
CA ILE A 13 -6.70 -8.56 -0.11
C ILE A 13 -5.76 -9.38 0.80
N VAL A 14 -5.08 -10.38 0.25
CA VAL A 14 -4.12 -11.20 1.02
C VAL A 14 -3.00 -10.33 1.59
N ILE A 15 -2.41 -9.46 0.79
CA ILE A 15 -1.36 -8.53 1.25
C ILE A 15 -1.90 -7.62 2.36
N ALA A 16 -3.11 -7.07 2.21
CA ALA A 16 -3.71 -6.21 3.23
C ALA A 16 -3.93 -6.93 4.56
N VAL A 17 -4.37 -8.20 4.54
CA VAL A 17 -4.54 -9.01 5.75
C VAL A 17 -3.20 -9.33 6.41
N VAL A 18 -2.19 -9.71 5.63
CA VAL A 18 -0.83 -9.96 6.14
C VAL A 18 -0.26 -8.69 6.77
N HIS A 19 -0.38 -7.54 6.08
CA HIS A 19 0.09 -6.26 6.58
C HIS A 19 -0.61 -5.87 7.89
N LEU A 20 -1.95 -5.99 7.95
CA LEU A 20 -2.71 -5.74 9.18
C LEU A 20 -2.22 -6.61 10.35
N THR A 21 -1.96 -7.89 10.09
CA THR A 21 -1.52 -8.82 11.13
C THR A 21 -0.13 -8.44 11.65
N LEU A 22 0.80 -8.13 10.75
CA LEU A 22 2.16 -7.71 11.10
C LEU A 22 2.17 -6.38 11.86
N GLU A 23 1.40 -5.40 11.39
CA GLU A 23 1.33 -4.08 12.00
C GLU A 23 0.67 -4.13 13.39
N THR A 24 -0.37 -4.96 13.54
CA THR A 24 -1.02 -5.19 14.84
C THR A 24 -0.07 -5.91 15.81
N ALA A 25 0.66 -6.92 15.34
CA ALA A 25 1.65 -7.61 16.16
C ALA A 25 2.80 -6.67 16.61
N PHE A 26 3.26 -5.79 15.71
CA PHE A 26 4.25 -4.77 16.02
C PHE A 26 3.72 -3.76 17.05
N THR A 27 2.49 -3.26 16.85
CA THR A 27 1.83 -2.33 17.77
C THR A 27 1.68 -2.92 19.18
N LEU A 28 1.30 -4.19 19.29
CA LEU A 28 1.17 -4.88 20.59
C LEU A 28 2.52 -5.12 21.28
N LYS A 29 3.60 -5.35 20.52
CA LYS A 29 4.94 -5.61 21.08
C LYS A 29 5.69 -4.35 21.47
N PHE A 30 5.61 -3.30 20.65
CA PHE A 30 6.43 -2.10 20.79
C PHE A 30 5.65 -0.87 21.25
N GLY A 31 4.33 -0.97 21.40
CA GLY A 31 3.49 0.11 21.93
C GLY A 31 3.40 1.32 20.99
N GLN A 32 3.24 1.08 19.69
CA GLN A 32 3.14 2.14 18.67
C GLN A 32 2.00 3.12 18.98
N THR A 33 2.25 4.41 18.75
CA THR A 33 1.22 5.45 18.94
C THR A 33 0.09 5.28 17.93
N PHE A 34 -1.13 5.62 18.35
CA PHE A 34 -2.29 5.60 17.46
C PHE A 34 -2.10 6.45 16.20
N THR A 35 -1.33 7.54 16.30
CA THR A 35 -1.01 8.42 15.17
C THR A 35 -0.16 7.75 14.10
N GLY A 36 0.69 6.78 14.48
CA GLY A 36 1.43 5.95 13.54
C GLY A 36 0.58 4.84 12.95
N TYR A 37 -0.31 4.23 13.75
CA TYR A 37 -1.11 3.06 13.36
C TYR A 37 -2.33 3.41 12.48
N LEU A 38 -2.92 4.59 12.67
CA LEU A 38 -4.15 5.01 11.96
C LEU A 38 -3.98 5.06 10.43
N PRO A 39 -2.91 5.65 9.86
CA PRO A 39 -2.69 5.64 8.42
C PRO A 39 -2.62 4.23 7.83
N ASP A 40 -1.99 3.28 8.53
CA ASP A 40 -1.89 1.89 8.09
C ASP A 40 -3.24 1.18 8.11
N LEU A 41 -4.06 1.42 9.14
CA LEU A 41 -5.44 0.93 9.18
C LEU A 41 -6.30 1.46 8.03
N ILE A 42 -6.14 2.74 7.67
CA ILE A 42 -6.84 3.34 6.54
C ILE A 42 -6.39 2.68 5.23
N ALA A 43 -5.07 2.48 5.06
CA ALA A 43 -4.53 1.80 3.87
C ALA A 43 -5.09 0.38 3.75
N VAL A 44 -5.10 -0.39 4.85
CA VAL A 44 -5.67 -1.73 4.89
C VAL A 44 -7.15 -1.71 4.52
N ALA A 45 -7.94 -0.83 5.13
CA ALA A 45 -9.38 -0.73 4.85
C ALA A 45 -9.65 -0.43 3.36
N LEU A 46 -8.89 0.50 2.77
CA LEU A 46 -8.99 0.85 1.36
C LEU A 46 -8.60 -0.31 0.45
N LEU A 47 -7.52 -1.04 0.76
CA LEU A 47 -7.08 -2.20 -0.04
C LEU A 47 -8.09 -3.36 0.02
N LEU A 48 -8.67 -3.62 1.21
CA LEU A 48 -9.72 -4.63 1.38
C LEU A 48 -10.98 -4.26 0.61
N VAL A 49 -11.48 -3.03 0.78
CA VAL A 49 -12.69 -2.55 0.10
C VAL A 49 -12.47 -2.46 -1.40
N GLY A 50 -11.36 -1.87 -1.85
CA GLY A 50 -11.02 -1.76 -3.26
C GLY A 50 -10.86 -3.12 -3.93
N GLY A 51 -10.20 -4.08 -3.27
CA GLY A 51 -10.06 -5.44 -3.76
C GLY A 51 -11.42 -6.14 -3.86
N TYR A 52 -12.24 -6.07 -2.81
CA TYR A 52 -13.56 -6.70 -2.79
C TYR A 52 -14.50 -6.13 -3.86
N LEU A 53 -14.56 -4.81 -4.00
CA LEU A 53 -15.39 -4.14 -4.99
C LEU A 53 -14.94 -4.47 -6.41
N THR A 54 -13.63 -4.54 -6.66
CA THR A 54 -13.09 -4.89 -7.99
C THR A 54 -13.37 -6.33 -8.37
N ILE A 55 -13.39 -7.26 -7.40
CA ILE A 55 -13.82 -8.65 -7.63
C ILE A 55 -15.29 -8.71 -8.05
N LYS A 56 -16.17 -7.97 -7.35
CA LYS A 56 -17.61 -7.96 -7.64
C LYS A 56 -17.94 -7.24 -8.94
N ASN A 57 -17.29 -6.12 -9.20
CA ASN A 57 -17.55 -5.28 -10.35
C ASN A 57 -16.23 -4.74 -10.90
N PRO A 58 -15.76 -5.21 -12.06
CA PRO A 58 -14.51 -4.74 -12.66
C PRO A 58 -14.49 -3.22 -12.95
N ASN A 59 -15.65 -2.57 -13.06
CA ASN A 59 -15.74 -1.11 -13.22
C ASN A 59 -15.36 -0.34 -11.94
N ALA A 60 -15.29 -1.00 -10.79
CA ALA A 60 -14.86 -0.41 -9.53
C ALA A 60 -13.33 -0.35 -9.36
N VAL A 61 -12.56 -0.69 -10.40
CA VAL A 61 -11.08 -0.67 -10.39
C VAL A 61 -10.50 0.69 -9.97
N GLY A 62 -11.25 1.79 -10.19
CA GLY A 62 -10.90 3.12 -9.69
C GLY A 62 -10.68 3.19 -8.18
N VAL A 63 -11.46 2.45 -7.40
CA VAL A 63 -11.31 2.38 -5.93
C VAL A 63 -10.02 1.65 -5.56
N LEU A 64 -9.72 0.55 -6.23
CA LEU A 64 -8.49 -0.21 -6.03
C LEU A 64 -7.25 0.60 -6.43
N CYS A 65 -7.35 1.40 -7.49
CA CYS A 65 -6.31 2.35 -7.90
C CYS A 65 -6.08 3.44 -6.84
N GLY A 66 -7.14 4.00 -6.27
CA GLY A 66 -7.03 4.96 -5.17
C GLY A 66 -6.39 4.34 -3.92
N ALA A 67 -6.74 3.10 -3.60
CA ALA A 67 -6.16 2.36 -2.47
C ALA A 67 -4.64 2.14 -2.62
N TRP A 68 -4.20 1.65 -3.79
CA TRP A 68 -2.78 1.47 -4.08
C TRP A 68 -2.04 2.80 -4.19
N GLY A 69 -2.68 3.87 -4.67
CA GLY A 69 -2.12 5.22 -4.66
C GLY A 69 -1.89 5.73 -3.24
N PHE A 70 -2.88 5.59 -2.36
CA PHE A 70 -2.75 5.94 -0.95
C PHE A 70 -1.62 5.14 -0.27
N ALA A 71 -1.58 3.83 -0.48
CA ALA A 71 -0.52 2.96 0.06
C ALA A 71 0.87 3.36 -0.46
N CYS A 72 1.00 3.67 -1.75
CA CYS A 72 2.25 4.14 -2.34
C CYS A 72 2.74 5.46 -1.71
N CYS A 73 1.84 6.42 -1.52
CA CYS A 73 2.18 7.69 -0.85
C CYS A 73 2.59 7.48 0.61
N LEU A 74 1.89 6.60 1.34
CA LEU A 74 2.22 6.26 2.72
C LEU A 74 3.61 5.61 2.80
N HIS A 75 3.90 4.66 1.92
CA HIS A 75 5.20 3.98 1.83
C HIS A 75 6.34 4.97 1.57
N TYR A 76 6.14 5.88 0.61
CA TYR A 76 7.11 6.94 0.30
C TYR A 76 7.33 7.89 1.49
N ARG A 77 6.25 8.37 2.11
CA ARG A 77 6.34 9.25 3.28
C ARG A 77 7.07 8.56 4.44
N ALA A 78 6.76 7.29 4.71
CA ALA A 78 7.38 6.51 5.78
C ALA A 78 8.89 6.29 5.53
N TRP A 79 9.29 6.10 4.28
CA TRP A 79 10.71 6.03 3.91
C TRP A 79 11.40 7.40 4.04
N ALA A 80 10.80 8.46 3.48
CA ALA A 80 11.41 9.78 3.40
C ALA A 80 11.76 10.38 4.77
N TRP A 81 10.90 10.19 5.78
CA TRP A 81 11.22 10.68 7.14
C TRP A 81 12.42 9.94 7.76
N ARG A 82 12.60 8.64 7.48
CA ARG A 82 13.71 7.84 8.03
C ARG A 82 15.00 8.19 7.32
N PHE A 83 14.92 8.44 6.02
CA PHE A 83 16.04 8.92 5.24
C PHE A 83 16.53 10.29 5.72
N HIS A 84 15.61 11.16 6.13
CA HIS A 84 15.97 12.43 6.74
C HIS A 84 16.74 12.24 8.06
N ASP A 85 16.26 11.39 8.96
CA ASP A 85 16.94 11.07 10.23
C ASP A 85 18.38 10.53 10.00
N VAL A 86 18.57 9.72 8.96
CA VAL A 86 19.89 9.20 8.57
C VAL A 86 20.82 10.30 8.07
N ILE A 87 20.31 11.24 7.25
CA ILE A 87 21.09 12.39 6.78
C ILE A 87 21.47 13.32 7.94
N GLU A 88 20.58 13.49 8.92
CA GLU A 88 20.81 14.34 10.08
C GLU A 88 21.70 13.69 11.15
N GLY A 89 22.03 12.41 11.00
CA GLY A 89 22.82 11.66 11.98
C GLY A 89 22.08 11.40 13.30
N THR A 90 20.74 11.48 13.27
CA THR A 90 19.85 11.22 14.42
C THR A 90 19.23 9.82 14.37
N SER A 91 19.57 9.02 13.34
CA SER A 91 19.09 7.67 13.14
C SER A 91 19.53 6.69 14.23
N THR A 92 18.70 5.67 14.44
CA THR A 92 19.06 4.47 15.20
C THR A 92 19.19 3.29 14.22
N GLU A 93 19.86 2.20 14.62
CA GLU A 93 19.95 0.99 13.80
C GLU A 93 18.57 0.45 13.36
N LEU A 94 17.56 0.60 14.22
CA LEU A 94 16.18 0.23 13.90
C LEU A 94 15.60 1.09 12.77
N VAL A 95 15.85 2.41 12.81
CA VAL A 95 15.39 3.35 11.78
C VAL A 95 16.06 3.06 10.44
N GLU A 96 17.37 2.81 10.44
CA GLU A 96 18.12 2.45 9.23
C GLU A 96 17.66 1.13 8.62
N THR A 97 17.53 0.08 9.44
CA THR A 97 17.05 -1.22 8.98
C THR A 97 15.64 -1.10 8.38
N THR A 98 14.75 -0.38 9.06
CA THR A 98 13.39 -0.16 8.57
C THR A 98 13.40 0.65 7.26
N MET A 99 14.25 1.68 7.15
CA MET A 99 14.40 2.46 5.92
C MET A 99 14.82 1.59 4.74
N ILE A 100 15.80 0.70 4.93
CA ILE A 100 16.28 -0.21 3.87
C ILE A 100 15.14 -1.16 3.45
N VAL A 101 14.42 -1.74 4.40
CA VAL A 101 13.27 -2.60 4.11
C VAL A 101 12.24 -1.84 3.28
N LEU A 102 11.83 -0.65 3.72
CA LEU A 102 10.87 0.21 2.99
C LEU A 102 11.37 0.56 1.58
N ALA A 103 12.67 0.85 1.42
CA ALA A 103 13.26 1.15 0.11
C ALA A 103 13.16 -0.05 -0.85
N VAL A 104 13.41 -1.27 -0.36
CA VAL A 104 13.36 -2.49 -1.16
C VAL A 104 11.91 -2.91 -1.47
N THR A 105 10.97 -2.64 -0.58
CA THR A 105 9.55 -2.97 -0.77
C THR A 105 8.76 -1.91 -1.53
N MET A 106 9.24 -0.66 -1.60
CA MET A 106 8.57 0.45 -2.30
C MET A 106 8.24 0.18 -3.78
N PRO A 107 9.13 -0.48 -4.58
CA PRO A 107 8.80 -0.86 -5.95
C PRO A 107 7.51 -1.67 -6.09
N ILE A 108 7.15 -2.48 -5.08
CA ILE A 108 5.92 -3.27 -5.09
C ILE A 108 4.69 -2.34 -5.14
N SER A 109 4.63 -1.34 -4.26
CA SER A 109 3.52 -0.37 -4.24
C SER A 109 3.50 0.52 -5.47
N ILE A 110 4.66 0.91 -6.01
CA ILE A 110 4.75 1.71 -7.23
C ILE A 110 4.21 0.92 -8.43
N ILE A 111 4.64 -0.33 -8.59
CA ILE A 111 4.19 -1.20 -9.69
C ILE A 111 2.69 -1.48 -9.55
N ALA A 112 2.22 -1.80 -8.34
CA ALA A 112 0.81 -2.06 -8.09
C ALA A 112 -0.08 -0.83 -8.38
N PHE A 113 0.38 0.36 -7.99
CA PHE A 113 -0.28 1.61 -8.36
C PHE A 113 -0.25 1.85 -9.87
N GLY A 114 0.89 1.65 -10.54
CA GLY A 114 1.00 1.81 -12.00
C GLY A 114 0.09 0.86 -12.78
N VAL A 115 0.02 -0.41 -12.38
CA VAL A 115 -0.87 -1.42 -12.98
C VAL A 115 -2.34 -1.01 -12.83
N THR A 116 -2.74 -0.55 -11.64
CA THR A 116 -4.12 -0.13 -11.38
C THR A 116 -4.46 1.19 -12.06
N LEU A 117 -3.50 2.10 -12.20
CA LEU A 117 -3.65 3.35 -12.95
C LEU A 117 -3.89 3.09 -14.44
N ILE A 118 -3.07 2.22 -15.05
CA ILE A 118 -3.26 1.78 -16.44
C ILE A 118 -4.62 1.10 -16.59
N ALA A 119 -5.05 0.32 -15.60
CA ALA A 119 -6.33 -0.34 -15.63
C ALA A 119 -7.54 0.61 -15.56
N CYS A 120 -7.36 1.78 -14.96
CA CYS A 120 -8.36 2.85 -14.86
C CYS A 120 -8.45 3.75 -16.10
N LEU A 121 -7.46 3.72 -17.00
CA LEU A 121 -7.47 4.58 -18.18
C LEU A 121 -8.70 4.29 -19.06
N PRO A 122 -9.34 5.33 -19.62
CA PRO A 122 -10.47 5.16 -20.51
C PRO A 122 -10.03 4.36 -21.73
N LYS A 123 -10.65 3.20 -21.94
CA LYS A 123 -10.45 2.44 -23.18
C LYS A 123 -11.09 3.23 -24.31
N TYR A 124 -10.28 3.66 -25.26
CA TYR A 124 -10.73 4.40 -26.44
C TYR A 124 -11.89 3.63 -27.10
N ARG A 125 -13.12 4.11 -26.90
CA ARG A 125 -14.31 3.59 -27.57
C ARG A 125 -14.27 4.21 -28.96
N ARG A 126 -13.83 3.46 -29.97
CA ARG A 126 -14.14 3.82 -31.36
C ARG A 126 -15.67 3.82 -31.44
N HIS A 127 -16.25 5.00 -31.49
CA HIS A 127 -17.63 5.22 -31.89
C HIS A 127 -17.80 4.84 -33.36
#